data_AF-A0A428YIZ1-F1
#
_entry.id   AF-A0A428YIZ1-F1
#
_cell.length_a   1.000
_cell.length_b   1.000
_cell.length_c   1.000
_cell.angle_alpha   90.00
_cell.angle_beta   90.00
_cell.angle_gamma   90.00
#
_symmetry.space_group_name_H-M   'P 1'
#
loop_
_entity.id
_entity.type
_entity.pdbx_description
1 polymer ?
#
loop_
_entity_poly.entity_id
_entity_poly.type
_entity_poly.pdbx_seq_one_letter_code
_entity_poly.pdbx_strand_id
1 'polypeptide(L)'
;MATNARRWAATASITGILLAGSAAPARAAGPVNWTMAPCVTVEAMQPGVMLEFNWLYNTVEGTVSQCGPVVEAGGFRVATYSPNEATGYAPGYNVRLFASTAVGEVSHFGMAALPTEEGEFGLCVLAGDNERVGCYRAVVTEGESTYEDVLYPLPTDDPLVDKDVVTSPYTGARGPALGVGNGPRPACGTCF
;
A
#
# COMPACT_ATOMS: atom_id res chain seq x y z
N MET A 1 72.80 23.88 -39.98
CA MET A 1 72.11 22.76 -40.66
C MET A 1 70.87 22.42 -39.88
N ALA A 2 69.71 22.52 -40.52
CA ALA A 2 68.39 22.34 -39.92
C ALA A 2 68.05 20.86 -39.74
N THR A 3 67.39 20.51 -38.64
CA THR A 3 66.74 19.20 -38.46
C THR A 3 65.31 19.44 -38.01
N ASN A 4 64.39 19.32 -38.97
CA ASN A 4 62.93 19.38 -38.77
C ASN A 4 62.44 18.08 -38.12
N ALA A 5 61.88 18.16 -36.92
CA ALA A 5 61.16 17.05 -36.30
C ALA A 5 59.66 17.13 -36.65
N ARG A 6 59.19 16.22 -37.51
CA ARG A 6 57.77 16.02 -37.82
C ARG A 6 57.07 15.39 -36.61
N ARG A 7 56.01 16.04 -36.12
CA ARG A 7 55.09 15.49 -35.12
C ARG A 7 53.99 14.70 -35.84
N TRP A 8 53.82 13.44 -35.47
CA TRP A 8 52.71 12.58 -35.91
C TRP A 8 51.55 12.74 -34.94
N ALA A 9 50.36 13.10 -35.45
CA ALA A 9 49.12 13.08 -34.69
C ALA A 9 48.40 11.74 -34.97
N ALA A 10 48.20 10.94 -33.93
CA ALA A 10 47.42 9.70 -34.02
C ALA A 10 45.95 10.02 -33.70
N THR A 11 45.08 9.86 -34.69
CA THR A 11 43.63 10.00 -34.55
C THR A 11 43.06 8.70 -34.00
N ALA A 12 42.56 8.70 -32.76
CA ALA A 12 41.85 7.57 -32.17
C ALA A 12 40.35 7.68 -32.46
N SER A 13 39.83 6.74 -33.23
CA SER A 13 38.39 6.62 -33.54
C SER A 13 37.70 5.76 -32.48
N ILE A 14 36.89 6.36 -31.62
CA ILE A 14 36.02 5.63 -30.68
C ILE A 14 34.77 5.22 -31.44
N THR A 15 34.65 3.92 -31.74
CA THR A 15 33.45 3.34 -32.35
C THR A 15 32.47 2.99 -31.23
N GLY A 16 31.45 3.82 -31.03
CA GLY A 16 30.37 3.56 -30.07
C GLY A 16 29.42 2.48 -30.61
N ILE A 17 29.38 1.33 -29.94
CA ILE A 17 28.37 0.30 -30.19
C ILE A 17 27.06 0.76 -29.54
N LEU A 18 26.13 1.25 -30.35
CA LEU A 18 24.74 1.46 -29.96
C LEU A 18 24.05 0.10 -29.85
N LEU A 19 24.00 -0.45 -28.64
CA LEU A 19 23.09 -1.54 -28.29
C LEU A 19 21.65 -1.01 -28.30
N ALA A 20 21.03 -1.00 -29.48
CA ALA A 20 19.59 -0.85 -29.64
C ALA A 20 18.91 -2.13 -29.13
N GLY A 21 18.89 -2.30 -27.81
CA GLY A 21 18.03 -3.28 -27.15
C GLY A 21 16.59 -2.86 -27.41
N SER A 22 15.86 -3.69 -28.16
CA SER A 22 14.43 -3.55 -28.34
C SER A 22 13.78 -3.65 -26.97
N ALA A 23 13.41 -2.51 -26.39
CA ALA A 23 12.54 -2.48 -25.22
C ALA A 23 11.22 -3.13 -25.64
N ALA A 24 11.04 -4.40 -25.26
CA ALA A 24 9.75 -5.05 -25.42
C ALA A 24 8.70 -4.16 -24.74
N PRO A 25 7.53 -3.94 -25.37
CA PRO A 25 6.49 -3.12 -24.77
C PRO A 25 6.18 -3.70 -23.39
N ALA A 26 6.26 -2.85 -22.37
CA ALA A 26 5.82 -3.18 -21.02
C ALA A 26 4.34 -3.57 -21.12
N ARG A 27 4.06 -4.87 -21.22
CA ARG A 27 2.70 -5.37 -21.12
C ARG A 27 2.27 -5.13 -19.69
N ALA A 28 1.13 -4.44 -19.53
CA ALA A 28 0.47 -4.37 -18.25
C ALA A 28 0.36 -5.81 -17.71
N ALA A 29 0.88 -6.05 -16.50
CA ALA A 29 0.72 -7.34 -15.85
C ALA A 29 -0.77 -7.70 -15.88
N GLY A 30 -1.10 -8.93 -16.31
CA GLY A 30 -2.48 -9.39 -16.33
C GLY A 30 -3.10 -9.28 -14.92
N PRO A 31 -4.44 -9.35 -14.82
CA PRO A 31 -5.10 -9.36 -13.53
C PRO A 31 -4.51 -10.48 -12.66
N VAL A 32 -4.03 -10.11 -11.47
CA VAL A 32 -3.49 -11.08 -10.51
C VAL A 32 -4.68 -11.83 -9.92
N ASN A 33 -4.76 -13.14 -10.20
CA ASN A 33 -5.66 -14.02 -9.49
C ASN A 33 -5.14 -14.13 -8.05
N TRP A 34 -5.90 -13.60 -7.10
CA TRP A 34 -5.53 -13.59 -5.69
C TRP A 34 -6.67 -14.17 -4.85
N THR A 35 -6.34 -14.62 -3.64
CA THR A 35 -7.31 -15.18 -2.69
C THR A 35 -7.09 -14.57 -1.31
N MET A 36 -8.15 -14.37 -0.54
CA MET A 36 -8.00 -14.03 0.88
C MET A 36 -7.21 -15.15 1.59
N ALA A 37 -6.16 -14.77 2.29
CA ALA A 37 -5.36 -15.68 3.10
C ALA A 37 -6.28 -16.24 4.20
N PRO A 38 -6.35 -17.57 4.37
CA PRO A 38 -7.22 -18.17 5.38
C PRO A 38 -6.90 -17.73 6.81
N CYS A 39 -5.65 -17.38 7.08
CA CYS A 39 -5.19 -16.98 8.40
C CYS A 39 -4.15 -15.88 8.29
N VAL A 40 -4.36 -14.79 9.03
CA VAL A 40 -3.37 -13.73 9.23
C VAL A 40 -3.39 -13.24 10.67
N THR A 41 -2.25 -12.76 11.17
CA THR A 41 -2.09 -12.18 12.50
C THR A 41 -1.68 -10.72 12.36
N VAL A 42 -2.38 -9.81 13.03
CA VAL A 42 -1.95 -8.39 13.11
C VAL A 42 -0.92 -8.24 14.21
N GLU A 43 0.27 -7.79 13.87
CA GLU A 43 1.36 -7.59 14.83
C GLU A 43 1.32 -6.17 15.42
N ALA A 44 1.11 -5.17 14.57
CA ALA A 44 1.02 -3.78 14.96
C ALA A 44 0.24 -2.96 13.92
N MET A 45 -0.44 -1.91 14.39
CA MET A 45 -0.92 -0.81 13.57
C MET A 45 -0.60 0.52 14.26
N GLN A 46 -0.21 1.52 13.49
CA GLN A 46 0.11 2.86 13.95
C GLN A 46 -0.37 3.92 12.93
N PRO A 47 -0.64 5.15 13.37
CA PRO A 47 -0.75 6.28 12.46
C PRO A 47 0.49 6.40 11.59
N GLY A 48 0.30 6.56 10.28
CA GLY A 48 1.39 6.84 9.36
C GLY A 48 1.70 8.33 9.30
N VAL A 49 2.95 8.69 9.07
CA VAL A 49 3.39 10.08 8.90
C VAL A 49 3.55 10.38 7.42
N MET A 50 2.55 10.99 6.79
CA MET A 50 2.63 11.35 5.37
C MET A 50 3.11 12.79 5.19
N LEU A 51 4.43 12.97 5.14
CA LEU A 51 5.08 14.30 5.11
C LEU A 51 4.84 15.11 3.81
N GLU A 52 4.35 14.50 2.73
CA GLU A 52 4.26 15.17 1.41
C GLU A 52 2.83 15.42 0.89
N PHE A 53 1.78 14.78 1.42
CA PHE A 53 0.39 14.89 0.92
C PHE A 53 -0.65 15.16 2.02
N ASN A 54 -0.23 15.92 3.03
CA ASN A 54 -0.84 16.13 4.34
C ASN A 54 -2.27 16.72 4.38
N TRP A 55 -3.05 16.70 3.29
CA TRP A 55 -4.31 17.45 3.19
C TRP A 55 -5.52 16.60 2.77
N LEU A 56 -5.32 15.38 2.25
CA LEU A 56 -6.42 14.61 1.66
C LEU A 56 -6.80 13.33 2.40
N TYR A 57 -5.85 12.69 3.10
CA TYR A 57 -6.10 11.45 3.83
C TYR A 57 -5.11 11.30 4.98
N ASN A 58 -5.58 10.74 6.11
CA ASN A 58 -4.68 10.18 7.10
C ASN A 58 -4.29 8.76 6.68
N THR A 59 -3.04 8.41 6.96
CA THR A 59 -2.51 7.09 6.64
C THR A 59 -2.43 6.23 7.90
N VAL A 60 -2.64 4.94 7.73
CA VAL A 60 -2.37 3.94 8.76
C VAL A 60 -1.37 2.95 8.21
N GLU A 61 -0.38 2.65 9.02
CA GLU A 61 0.64 1.66 8.75
C GLU A 61 0.45 0.48 9.68
N GLY A 62 0.82 -0.70 9.21
CA GLY A 62 0.83 -1.88 10.05
C GLY A 62 1.64 -3.02 9.48
N THR A 63 1.75 -4.04 10.31
CA THR A 63 2.48 -5.27 10.03
C THR A 63 1.56 -6.45 10.29
N VAL A 64 1.47 -7.34 9.29
CA VAL A 64 0.67 -8.56 9.35
C VAL A 64 1.55 -9.74 9.01
N SER A 65 1.44 -10.85 9.75
CA SER A 65 2.07 -12.11 9.38
C SER A 65 1.05 -13.15 8.91
N GLN A 66 1.44 -13.95 7.92
CA GLN A 66 0.64 -15.06 7.43
C GLN A 66 0.70 -16.22 8.42
N CYS A 67 -0.44 -16.79 8.79
CA CYS A 67 -0.50 -18.03 9.58
C CYS A 67 -1.08 -19.19 8.75
N GLY A 68 -0.96 -20.41 9.26
CA GLY A 68 -1.49 -21.59 8.58
C GLY A 68 -3.03 -21.68 8.73
N PRO A 69 -3.77 -22.14 7.70
CA PRO A 69 -3.29 -22.59 6.40
C PRO A 69 -2.99 -21.45 5.41
N VAL A 70 -2.07 -21.70 4.46
CA VAL A 70 -1.60 -20.73 3.46
C VAL A 70 -2.08 -21.10 2.05
N VAL A 71 -2.24 -20.12 1.18
CA VAL A 71 -2.67 -20.29 -0.22
C VAL A 71 -1.80 -19.46 -1.16
N GLU A 72 -1.66 -19.93 -2.41
CA GLU A 72 -0.96 -19.19 -3.46
C GLU A 72 -1.67 -17.85 -3.74
N ALA A 73 -0.88 -16.79 -3.92
CA ALA A 73 -1.38 -15.42 -4.05
C ALA A 73 -2.35 -15.02 -2.92
N GLY A 74 -2.08 -15.52 -1.71
CA GLY A 74 -2.80 -15.16 -0.49
C GLY A 74 -2.59 -13.70 -0.12
N GLY A 75 -3.63 -13.06 0.40
CA GLY A 75 -3.55 -11.68 0.88
C GLY A 75 -4.58 -11.35 1.94
N PHE A 76 -4.53 -10.15 2.47
CA PHE A 76 -5.51 -9.63 3.41
C PHE A 76 -6.13 -8.35 2.88
N ARG A 77 -7.23 -7.93 3.51
CA ARG A 77 -7.88 -6.65 3.26
C ARG A 77 -7.86 -5.84 4.54
N VAL A 78 -7.89 -4.52 4.40
CA VAL A 78 -8.17 -3.64 5.53
C VAL A 78 -9.49 -2.90 5.29
N ALA A 79 -10.38 -3.00 6.27
CA ALA A 79 -11.69 -2.39 6.27
C ALA A 79 -11.73 -1.17 7.18
N THR A 80 -12.51 -0.17 6.79
CA THR A 80 -12.80 1.04 7.56
C THR A 80 -14.26 1.04 7.99
N TYR A 81 -14.54 1.53 9.19
CA TYR A 81 -15.89 1.58 9.77
C TYR A 81 -16.15 2.99 10.28
N SER A 82 -17.09 3.68 9.62
CA SER A 82 -17.60 4.95 10.13
C SER A 82 -18.59 4.71 11.27
N PRO A 83 -18.58 5.54 12.33
CA PRO A 83 -19.46 5.37 13.48
C PRO A 83 -20.93 5.53 13.08
N ASN A 84 -21.19 6.40 12.10
CA ASN A 84 -22.52 6.75 11.62
C ASN A 84 -23.03 5.87 10.46
N GLU A 85 -22.23 4.89 10.02
CA GLU A 85 -22.62 3.99 8.94
C GLU A 85 -23.01 2.60 9.45
N ALA A 86 -23.97 1.98 8.74
CA ALA A 86 -24.47 0.65 9.07
C ALA A 86 -23.50 -0.47 8.65
N THR A 87 -22.56 -0.18 7.75
CA THR A 87 -21.61 -1.14 7.21
C THR A 87 -20.20 -0.55 7.20
N GLY A 88 -19.19 -1.40 7.30
CA GLY A 88 -17.81 -1.05 6.96
C GLY A 88 -17.53 -1.17 5.46
N TYR A 89 -16.39 -0.65 5.03
CA TYR A 89 -15.94 -0.69 3.64
C TYR A 89 -14.53 -1.23 3.53
N ALA A 90 -14.32 -2.19 2.63
CA ALA A 90 -13.01 -2.74 2.29
C ALA A 90 -12.78 -2.62 0.77
N PRO A 91 -12.38 -1.42 0.30
CA PRO A 91 -12.18 -1.20 -1.12
C PRO A 91 -11.02 -2.05 -1.66
N GLY A 92 -11.10 -2.44 -2.93
CA GLY A 92 -10.13 -3.32 -3.56
C GLY A 92 -8.69 -2.80 -3.59
N TYR A 93 -8.46 -1.49 -3.47
CA TYR A 93 -7.12 -0.92 -3.34
C TYR A 93 -6.51 -1.08 -1.93
N ASN A 94 -7.28 -1.56 -0.95
CA ASN A 94 -6.80 -1.92 0.40
C ASN A 94 -6.43 -3.41 0.53
N VAL A 95 -6.42 -4.16 -0.57
CA VAL A 95 -5.90 -5.53 -0.60
C VAL A 95 -4.38 -5.49 -0.57
N ARG A 96 -3.77 -6.36 0.23
CA ARG A 96 -2.32 -6.54 0.32
C ARG A 96 -2.01 -8.03 0.18
N LEU A 97 -1.10 -8.36 -0.72
CA LEU A 97 -0.72 -9.74 -1.00
C LEU A 97 0.56 -10.07 -0.23
N PHE A 98 0.68 -11.33 0.20
CA PHE A 98 1.95 -11.90 0.61
C PHE A 98 2.79 -12.19 -0.66
N ALA A 99 4.10 -12.03 -0.55
CA ALA A 99 5.07 -12.31 -1.61
C ALA A 99 5.34 -13.81 -1.79
N SER A 100 5.08 -14.63 -0.78
CA SER A 100 5.22 -16.09 -0.82
C SER A 100 4.07 -16.80 -0.08
N THR A 101 4.23 -18.12 0.10
CA THR A 101 3.30 -18.98 0.85
C THR A 101 3.96 -19.53 2.12
N ALA A 102 4.93 -18.81 2.68
CA ALA A 102 5.61 -19.23 3.90
C ALA A 102 4.77 -18.83 5.13
N VAL A 103 4.49 -19.80 6.01
CA VAL A 103 3.92 -19.49 7.34
C VAL A 103 4.91 -18.60 8.10
N GLY A 104 4.40 -17.52 8.69
CA GLY A 104 5.20 -16.49 9.35
C GLY A 104 5.76 -15.43 8.39
N GLU A 105 5.42 -15.49 7.09
CA GLU A 105 5.76 -14.39 6.19
C GLU A 105 5.12 -13.09 6.66
N VAL A 106 5.94 -12.06 6.78
CA VAL A 106 5.53 -10.73 7.21
C VAL A 106 5.28 -9.85 5.99
N SER A 107 4.15 -9.14 6.00
CA SER A 107 3.80 -8.11 5.04
C SER A 107 3.54 -6.81 5.77
N HIS A 108 4.25 -5.76 5.36
CA HIS A 108 3.99 -4.39 5.79
C HIS A 108 2.94 -3.77 4.88
N PHE A 109 2.05 -2.96 5.46
CA PHE A 109 1.08 -2.21 4.69
C PHE A 109 1.00 -0.77 5.17
N GLY A 110 0.78 0.12 4.21
CA GLY A 110 0.22 1.45 4.44
C GLY A 110 -1.11 1.55 3.71
N MET A 111 -2.07 2.27 4.27
CA MET A 111 -3.34 2.57 3.63
C MET A 111 -3.76 4.01 3.88
N ALA A 112 -4.40 4.64 2.88
CA ALA A 112 -5.17 5.85 3.08
C ALA A 112 -6.50 5.43 3.72
N ALA A 113 -6.59 5.58 5.04
CA ALA A 113 -7.60 4.91 5.85
C ALA A 113 -8.70 5.85 6.34
N LEU A 114 -8.32 7.04 6.81
CA LEU A 114 -9.24 7.84 7.61
C LEU A 114 -9.71 9.05 6.82
N PRO A 115 -11.00 9.42 6.96
CA PRO A 115 -11.46 10.73 6.57
C PRO A 115 -10.57 11.81 7.21
N THR A 116 -10.37 12.92 6.51
CA THR A 116 -9.73 14.12 7.08
C THR A 116 -10.73 14.92 7.92
N GLU A 117 -11.70 14.24 8.53
CA GLU A 117 -12.72 14.86 9.36
C GLU A 117 -12.49 14.37 10.79
N GLU A 118 -12.64 15.28 11.75
CA GLU A 118 -12.57 14.94 13.17
C GLU A 118 -13.60 13.85 13.50
N GLY A 119 -13.17 12.84 14.25
CA GLY A 119 -14.06 11.76 14.68
C GLY A 119 -13.36 10.47 15.06
N GLU A 120 -14.17 9.49 15.47
CA GLU A 120 -13.71 8.14 15.77
C GLU A 120 -14.06 7.20 14.62
N PHE A 121 -13.12 6.35 14.20
CA PHE A 121 -13.32 5.37 13.14
C PHE A 121 -12.79 4.00 13.56
N GLY A 122 -13.44 2.94 13.09
CA GLY A 122 -12.95 1.59 13.23
C GLY A 122 -12.07 1.19 12.04
N LEU A 123 -11.02 0.42 12.32
CA LEU A 123 -10.15 -0.19 11.31
C LEU A 123 -10.01 -1.66 11.65
N CYS A 124 -10.16 -2.55 10.68
CA CYS A 124 -9.90 -3.98 10.89
C CYS A 124 -9.12 -4.59 9.73
N VAL A 125 -8.14 -5.40 10.06
CA VAL A 125 -7.56 -6.36 9.12
C VAL A 125 -8.51 -7.55 8.99
N LEU A 126 -8.79 -7.93 7.75
CA LEU A 126 -9.67 -9.02 7.38
C LEU A 126 -8.89 -10.18 6.77
N ALA A 127 -9.25 -11.40 7.14
CA ALA A 127 -8.76 -12.66 6.59
C ALA A 127 -9.92 -13.50 6.01
N GLY A 128 -9.59 -14.56 5.25
CA GLY A 128 -10.54 -15.57 4.79
C GLY A 128 -11.87 -15.00 4.28
N ASP A 129 -12.97 -15.43 4.89
CA ASP A 129 -14.34 -15.01 4.60
C ASP A 129 -14.71 -13.64 5.19
N ASN A 130 -13.78 -12.67 5.13
CA ASN A 130 -13.84 -11.36 5.78
C ASN A 130 -13.89 -11.41 7.32
N GLU A 131 -13.27 -12.42 7.92
CA GLU A 131 -13.11 -12.52 9.36
C GLU A 131 -12.19 -11.40 9.88
N ARG A 132 -12.59 -10.73 10.96
CA ARG A 132 -11.79 -9.70 11.62
C ARG A 132 -10.74 -10.37 12.49
N VAL A 133 -9.47 -10.15 12.16
CA VAL A 133 -8.34 -10.75 12.90
C VAL A 133 -7.63 -9.77 13.84
N GLY A 134 -7.87 -8.47 13.65
CA GLY A 134 -7.34 -7.42 14.52
C GLY A 134 -7.97 -6.09 14.16
N CYS A 135 -8.57 -5.43 15.15
CA CYS A 135 -9.26 -4.18 14.98
C CYS A 135 -8.67 -3.09 15.86
N TYR A 136 -8.76 -1.85 15.39
CA TYR A 136 -8.27 -0.67 16.08
C TYR A 136 -9.29 0.45 15.95
N ARG A 137 -9.43 1.24 17.01
CA ARG A 137 -10.14 2.52 17.00
C ARG A 137 -9.14 3.60 16.66
N ALA A 138 -9.39 4.32 15.58
CA ALA A 138 -8.71 5.56 15.24
C ALA A 138 -9.49 6.74 15.79
N VAL A 139 -8.80 7.63 16.51
CA VAL A 139 -9.36 8.92 16.94
C VAL A 139 -8.62 10.00 16.18
N VAL A 140 -9.32 10.71 15.30
CA VAL A 140 -8.82 11.81 14.47
C VAL A 140 -9.21 13.11 15.16
N THR A 141 -8.24 13.93 15.54
CA THR A 141 -8.45 15.24 16.15
C THR A 141 -7.91 16.34 15.24
N GLU A 142 -8.66 17.42 15.04
CA GLU A 142 -8.16 18.59 14.32
C GLU A 142 -7.17 19.37 15.20
N GLY A 143 -5.92 19.51 14.74
CA GLY A 143 -4.90 20.37 15.35
C GLY A 143 -4.74 21.69 14.61
N GLU A 144 -3.90 22.60 15.13
CA GLU A 144 -3.71 23.95 14.57
C GLU A 144 -3.19 23.98 13.11
N SER A 145 -2.55 22.91 12.64
CA SER A 145 -2.00 22.81 11.28
C SER A 145 -2.01 21.42 10.65
N THR A 146 -2.45 20.40 11.41
CA THR A 146 -2.45 18.98 11.02
C THR A 146 -3.56 18.26 11.76
N TYR A 147 -4.02 17.13 11.23
CA TYR A 147 -4.81 16.17 12.01
C TYR A 147 -3.86 15.32 12.85
N GLU A 148 -4.23 15.06 14.10
CA GLU A 148 -3.57 14.10 14.97
C GLU A 148 -4.41 12.83 15.05
N ASP A 149 -3.78 11.68 14.80
CA ASP A 149 -4.43 10.38 14.89
C ASP A 149 -3.81 9.56 16.03
N VAL A 150 -4.67 8.90 16.80
CA VAL A 150 -4.25 7.88 17.77
C VAL A 150 -4.99 6.58 17.49
N LEU A 151 -4.25 5.46 17.48
CA LEU A 151 -4.82 4.13 17.32
C LEU A 151 -4.83 3.37 18.66
N TYR A 152 -6.00 2.84 19.01
CA TYR A 152 -6.19 1.97 20.18
C TYR A 152 -6.65 0.58 19.73
N PRO A 153 -6.07 -0.52 20.23
CA PRO A 153 -6.59 -1.85 19.96
C PRO A 153 -8.07 -1.96 20.35
N LEU A 154 -8.85 -2.62 19.51
CA LEU A 154 -10.30 -2.75 19.64
C LEU A 154 -10.70 -4.23 19.55
N PRO A 155 -11.55 -4.74 20.45
CA PRO A 155 -12.18 -6.05 20.29
C PRO A 155 -12.92 -6.15 18.95
N THR A 156 -12.96 -7.35 18.36
CA THR A 156 -13.58 -7.57 17.05
C THR A 156 -15.12 -7.58 17.09
N ASP A 157 -15.69 -7.67 18.29
CA ASP A 157 -17.12 -7.57 18.63
C ASP A 157 -17.53 -6.18 19.14
N ASP A 158 -16.63 -5.18 19.09
CA ASP A 158 -16.98 -3.80 19.46
C ASP A 158 -18.02 -3.25 18.45
N PRO A 159 -19.10 -2.59 18.92
CA PRO A 159 -20.17 -2.07 18.03
C PRO A 159 -19.69 -1.13 16.91
N LEU A 160 -18.53 -0.50 17.06
CA LEU A 160 -17.94 0.32 16.00
C LEU A 160 -17.56 -0.51 14.77
N VAL A 161 -17.11 -1.76 14.98
CA VAL A 161 -16.58 -2.64 13.93
C VAL A 161 -17.42 -3.90 13.70
N ASP A 162 -18.30 -4.27 14.63
CA ASP A 162 -19.23 -5.40 14.52
C ASP A 162 -20.43 -5.05 13.62
N LYS A 163 -20.13 -4.85 12.33
CA LYS A 163 -21.06 -4.46 11.27
C LYS A 163 -20.75 -5.24 10.01
N ASP A 164 -21.69 -5.40 9.08
CA ASP A 164 -21.34 -6.02 7.79
C ASP A 164 -20.29 -5.21 7.03
N VAL A 165 -19.47 -5.86 6.19
CA VAL A 165 -18.46 -5.19 5.38
C VAL A 165 -18.76 -5.31 3.89
N VAL A 166 -18.84 -4.15 3.22
CA VAL A 166 -18.96 -4.08 1.77
C VAL A 166 -17.57 -4.10 1.14
N THR A 167 -17.35 -5.04 0.22
CA THR A 167 -16.05 -5.22 -0.45
C THR A 167 -16.15 -4.88 -1.93
N SER A 168 -15.05 -4.37 -2.52
CA SER A 168 -14.93 -4.23 -3.98
C SER A 168 -13.81 -5.11 -4.55
N PRO A 169 -13.83 -5.44 -5.86
CA PRO A 169 -12.82 -6.29 -6.47
C PRO A 169 -11.41 -5.68 -6.36
N TYR A 170 -10.39 -6.54 -6.21
CA TYR A 170 -9.00 -6.11 -6.18
C TYR A 170 -8.61 -5.34 -7.44
N THR A 171 -7.98 -4.18 -7.24
CA THR A 171 -7.63 -3.27 -8.33
C THR A 171 -6.14 -3.27 -8.66
N GLY A 172 -5.29 -3.82 -7.78
CA GLY A 172 -3.83 -3.65 -7.85
C GLY A 172 -3.36 -2.22 -7.57
N ALA A 173 -4.28 -1.27 -7.34
CA ALA A 173 -3.96 0.11 -7.01
C ALA A 173 -3.54 0.24 -5.55
N ARG A 174 -2.70 1.23 -5.26
CA ARG A 174 -2.17 1.52 -3.91
C ARG A 174 -3.05 2.49 -3.11
N GLY A 175 -4.06 3.07 -3.76
CA GLY A 175 -4.99 4.03 -3.18
C GLY A 175 -6.17 4.28 -4.13
N PRO A 176 -7.11 5.15 -3.74
CA PRO A 176 -8.24 5.51 -4.59
C PRO A 176 -7.76 6.14 -5.90
N ALA A 177 -8.54 5.96 -6.96
CA ALA A 177 -8.30 6.65 -8.23
C ALA A 177 -8.56 8.15 -8.03
N LEU A 178 -7.51 8.92 -7.78
CA LEU A 178 -7.60 10.38 -7.83
C LEU A 178 -7.93 10.76 -9.27
N GLY A 179 -9.02 11.52 -9.45
CA GLY A 179 -9.50 11.94 -10.76
C GLY A 179 -8.36 12.46 -11.65
N VAL A 180 -8.35 12.03 -12.91
CA VAL A 180 -7.33 12.33 -13.92
C VAL A 180 -7.11 13.85 -13.99
N GLY A 181 -6.01 14.36 -13.42
CA GLY A 181 -5.83 15.81 -13.32
C GLY A 181 -4.48 16.26 -12.76
N ASN A 182 -4.24 16.12 -11.46
CA ASN A 182 -3.02 16.63 -10.80
C ASN A 182 -2.73 15.85 -9.51
N GLY A 183 -2.42 14.56 -9.62
CA GLY A 183 -1.89 13.74 -8.52
C GLY A 183 -0.55 13.14 -8.95
N PRO A 184 0.44 12.98 -8.04
CA PRO A 184 1.79 12.62 -8.43
C PRO A 184 1.83 11.26 -9.15
N ARG A 185 2.35 11.29 -10.38
CA ARG A 185 2.81 10.13 -11.13
C ARG A 185 4.24 9.77 -10.68
N PRO A 186 4.64 8.51 -10.91
CA PRO A 186 4.68 7.42 -9.94
C PRO A 186 5.99 7.42 -9.14
N ALA A 187 5.93 7.65 -7.83
CA ALA A 187 7.00 7.28 -6.90
C ALA A 187 6.50 6.11 -6.04
N CYS A 188 7.07 4.94 -6.32
CA CYS A 188 7.23 3.80 -5.43
C CYS A 188 5.97 3.06 -4.93
N GLY A 189 5.72 1.89 -5.54
CA GLY A 189 6.50 0.73 -5.10
C GLY A 189 7.05 0.80 -3.67
N THR A 190 6.22 0.75 -2.62
CA THR A 190 6.62 0.60 -1.21
C THR A 190 7.49 1.74 -0.67
N CYS A 191 6.97 2.97 -0.60
CA CYS A 191 7.47 3.91 0.41
C CYS A 191 6.35 4.02 1.44
N PHE A 192 6.39 3.36 2.59
CA PHE A 192 7.54 3.04 3.44
C PHE A 192 8.10 1.62 3.29
#